data_AF-A0A960HZC1-F1
#
_entry.id   AF-A0A960HZC1-F1
#
_cell.length_a   1.000
_cell.length_b   1.000
_cell.length_c   1.000
_cell.angle_alpha   90.00
_cell.angle_beta   90.00
_cell.angle_gamma   90.00
#
_symmetry.space_group_name_H-M   'P 1'
#
loop_
_entity.id
_entity.type
_entity.pdbx_description
1 polymer ?
#
loop_
_entity_poly.entity_id
_entity_poly.type
_entity_poly.pdbx_seq_one_letter_code
_entity_poly.pdbx_strand_id
1 'polypeptide(L)'
;AHAALNVFGFVGLVIAGTLPYFVATQARMKMSPRATPQRLRQANGLLFVAVMITVVGHGIDMGWVAAVGYGAYAAGLGFVASLLPRPGRRQYDWAGPRLLQLGLGLIWWIGVTVARATSVVRGVDADTSLIEPLVIGGYAQILIGSLAYFGPVLRAGGHKRLSAGFAVTRSWASLVGLNIAAVGAVIGSGPLVAAALLVCTLDVVVRTGRLLIPASASSST
;
A
#
# COMPACT_ATOMS: atom_id res chain seq x y z
N ALA A 1 -19.21 -6.82 8.93
CA ALA A 1 -19.24 -5.34 9.12
C ALA A 1 -17.94 -4.75 9.71
N HIS A 2 -17.49 -5.12 10.91
CA HIS A 2 -16.30 -4.53 11.57
C HIS A 2 -15.03 -4.51 10.70
N ALA A 3 -14.66 -5.66 10.11
CA ALA A 3 -13.48 -5.74 9.25
C ALA A 3 -13.59 -4.80 8.02
N ALA A 4 -14.79 -4.67 7.43
CA ALA A 4 -15.02 -3.75 6.31
C ALA A 4 -14.80 -2.29 6.74
N LEU A 5 -15.35 -1.89 7.88
CA LEU A 5 -15.20 -0.53 8.41
C LEU A 5 -13.74 -0.20 8.75
N ASN A 6 -13.01 -1.11 9.40
CA ASN A 6 -11.61 -0.86 9.79
C ASN A 6 -10.65 -0.91 8.60
N VAL A 7 -10.72 -1.95 7.77
CA VAL A 7 -9.75 -2.15 6.69
C VAL A 7 -10.03 -1.24 5.50
N PHE A 8 -11.28 -1.18 5.04
CA PHE A 8 -11.63 -0.39 3.85
C PHE A 8 -12.02 1.05 4.21
N GLY A 9 -12.72 1.25 5.32
CA GLY A 9 -13.07 2.58 5.81
C GLY A 9 -11.87 3.31 6.40
N PHE A 10 -11.40 2.90 7.57
CA PHE A 10 -10.34 3.63 8.28
C PHE A 10 -9.00 3.58 7.53
N VAL A 11 -8.43 2.40 7.30
CA VAL A 11 -7.11 2.28 6.68
C VAL A 11 -7.18 2.63 5.19
N GLY A 12 -8.16 2.07 4.47
CA GLY A 12 -8.31 2.21 3.03
C GLY A 12 -8.55 3.64 2.57
N LEU A 13 -9.45 4.40 3.22
CA LEU A 13 -9.71 5.80 2.85
C LEU A 13 -8.50 6.70 3.13
N VAL A 14 -7.78 6.46 4.23
CA VAL A 14 -6.56 7.22 4.55
C VAL A 14 -5.50 6.99 3.48
N ILE A 15 -5.27 5.74 3.09
CA ILE A 15 -4.33 5.40 2.02
C ILE A 15 -4.78 6.03 0.70
N ALA A 16 -6.03 5.81 0.28
CA ALA A 16 -6.55 6.29 -0.98
C ALA A 16 -6.48 7.82 -1.10
N GLY A 17 -6.84 8.54 -0.03
CA GLY A 17 -6.81 10.00 0.00
C GLY A 17 -5.39 10.58 -0.03
N THR A 18 -4.40 9.86 0.49
CA THR A 18 -3.01 10.35 0.58
C THR A 18 -2.14 9.91 -0.60
N LEU A 19 -2.48 8.81 -1.27
CA LEU A 19 -1.64 8.17 -2.28
C LEU A 19 -1.23 9.11 -3.44
N PRO A 20 -2.11 9.94 -4.03
CA PRO A 20 -1.71 10.85 -5.12
C PRO A 20 -0.65 11.88 -4.68
N TYR A 21 -0.78 12.40 -3.45
CA TYR A 21 0.21 13.30 -2.85
C TYR A 21 1.50 12.57 -2.57
N PHE A 22 1.39 11.40 -1.98
CA PHE A 22 2.53 10.68 -1.49
C PHE A 22 3.40 10.12 -2.62
N VAL A 23 2.78 9.62 -3.70
CA VAL A 23 3.47 9.23 -4.95
C VAL A 23 4.22 10.43 -5.54
N ALA A 24 3.58 11.60 -5.64
CA ALA A 24 4.22 12.81 -6.16
C ALA A 24 5.45 13.21 -5.32
N THR A 25 5.30 13.19 -4.00
CA THR A 25 6.36 13.52 -3.03
C THR A 25 7.53 12.55 -3.08
N GLN A 26 7.27 11.23 -3.06
CA GLN A 26 8.31 10.20 -3.10
C GLN A 26 9.09 10.22 -4.42
N ALA A 27 8.38 10.45 -5.54
CA ALA A 27 8.98 10.52 -6.87
C ALA A 27 9.59 11.90 -7.19
N ARG A 28 9.50 12.88 -6.26
CA ARG A 28 9.94 14.27 -6.45
C ARG A 28 9.38 14.89 -7.73
N MET A 29 8.09 14.74 -7.95
CA MET A 29 7.40 15.24 -9.13
C MET A 29 6.19 16.09 -8.76
N LYS A 30 5.70 16.86 -9.74
CA LYS A 30 4.44 17.60 -9.60
C LYS A 30 3.28 16.61 -9.53
N MET A 31 2.21 17.03 -8.86
CA MET A 31 0.95 16.31 -8.92
C MET A 31 0.45 16.15 -10.36
N SER A 32 -0.29 15.07 -10.59
CA SER A 32 -1.00 14.85 -11.85
C SER A 32 -1.95 16.02 -12.12
N PRO A 33 -1.95 16.61 -13.33
CA PRO A 33 -2.92 17.65 -13.71
C PRO A 33 -4.38 17.17 -13.57
N ARG A 34 -4.59 15.85 -13.57
CA ARG A 34 -5.89 15.20 -13.41
C ARG A 34 -6.39 15.22 -11.96
N ALA A 35 -5.50 15.33 -10.97
CA ALA A 35 -5.81 15.30 -9.55
C ALA A 35 -6.29 16.67 -9.04
N THR A 36 -7.36 17.19 -9.65
CA THR A 36 -7.99 18.43 -9.21
C THR A 36 -8.65 18.23 -7.83
N PRO A 37 -8.80 19.29 -7.01
CA PRO A 37 -9.44 19.17 -5.69
C PRO A 37 -10.83 18.53 -5.75
N GLN A 38 -11.60 18.84 -6.79
CA GLN A 38 -12.92 18.25 -6.99
C GLN A 38 -12.85 16.75 -7.29
N ARG A 39 -11.95 16.31 -8.17
CA ARG A 39 -11.81 14.88 -8.52
C ARG A 39 -11.30 14.05 -7.34
N LEU A 40 -10.40 14.60 -6.53
CA LEU A 40 -9.95 13.96 -5.30
C LEU A 40 -11.10 13.80 -4.29
N ARG A 41 -11.94 14.84 -4.11
CA ARG A 41 -13.15 14.75 -3.29
C ARG A 41 -14.14 13.72 -3.83
N GLN A 42 -14.33 13.66 -5.15
CA GLN A 42 -15.20 12.67 -5.79
C GLN A 42 -14.69 11.24 -5.58
N ALA A 43 -13.39 11.00 -5.74
CA ALA A 43 -12.79 9.68 -5.52
C ALA A 43 -12.96 9.24 -4.06
N ASN A 44 -12.65 10.12 -3.10
CA ASN A 44 -12.83 9.83 -1.67
C ASN A 44 -14.31 9.65 -1.30
N GLY A 45 -15.21 10.47 -1.84
CA GLY A 45 -16.65 10.35 -1.62
C GLY A 45 -17.20 9.03 -2.15
N LEU A 46 -16.77 8.61 -3.35
CA LEU A 46 -17.14 7.32 -3.93
C LEU A 46 -16.67 6.16 -3.04
N LEU A 47 -15.42 6.18 -2.58
CA LEU A 47 -14.89 5.16 -1.69
C LEU A 47 -15.64 5.14 -0.35
N PHE A 48 -15.94 6.30 0.22
CA PHE A 48 -16.71 6.40 1.47
C PHE A 48 -18.11 5.79 1.32
N VAL A 49 -18.83 6.17 0.26
CA VAL A 49 -20.16 5.62 -0.04
C VAL A 49 -20.08 4.10 -0.26
N ALA A 50 -19.08 3.62 -1.00
CA ALA A 50 -18.86 2.20 -1.21
C ALA A 50 -18.63 1.41 0.10
N VAL A 51 -17.88 1.98 1.05
CA VAL A 51 -17.71 1.39 2.38
C VAL A 51 -19.05 1.37 3.13
N MET A 52 -19.84 2.44 3.10
CA MET A 52 -21.14 2.48 3.76
C MET A 52 -22.10 1.42 3.20
N ILE A 53 -22.18 1.29 1.87
CA ILE A 53 -22.96 0.24 1.20
C ILE A 53 -22.48 -1.14 1.66
N THR A 54 -21.16 -1.36 1.71
CA THR A 54 -20.57 -2.63 2.16
C THR A 54 -20.95 -2.95 3.61
N VAL A 55 -20.84 -1.97 4.51
CA VAL A 55 -21.16 -2.12 5.94
C VAL A 55 -22.65 -2.38 6.14
N VAL A 56 -23.52 -1.64 5.46
CA VAL A 56 -24.97 -1.84 5.51
C VAL A 56 -25.33 -3.23 4.98
N GLY A 57 -24.80 -3.63 3.82
CA GLY A 57 -25.04 -4.96 3.24
C GLY A 57 -24.68 -6.10 4.21
N HIS A 58 -23.53 -6.00 4.88
CA HIS A 58 -23.16 -6.94 5.95
C HIS A 58 -24.02 -6.81 7.22
N GLY A 59 -24.53 -5.62 7.53
CA GLY A 59 -25.34 -5.37 8.73
C GLY A 59 -26.77 -5.89 8.63
N ILE A 60 -27.31 -5.96 7.41
CA ILE A 60 -28.65 -6.52 7.13
C ILE A 60 -28.59 -7.90 6.45
N ASP A 61 -27.41 -8.53 6.44
CA ASP A 61 -27.14 -9.86 5.89
C ASP A 61 -27.51 -10.03 4.40
N MET A 62 -27.39 -8.95 3.62
CA MET A 62 -27.58 -8.94 2.18
C MET A 62 -26.23 -8.98 1.46
N GLY A 63 -25.74 -10.20 1.22
CA GLY A 63 -24.44 -10.42 0.55
C GLY A 63 -24.29 -9.68 -0.77
N TRP A 64 -25.31 -9.69 -1.64
CA TRP A 64 -25.23 -8.98 -2.92
C TRP A 64 -25.04 -7.46 -2.77
N VAL A 65 -25.62 -6.83 -1.73
CA VAL A 65 -25.40 -5.40 -1.43
C VAL A 65 -23.95 -5.18 -1.02
N ALA A 66 -23.40 -6.06 -0.18
CA ALA A 66 -22.00 -6.01 0.20
C ALA A 66 -21.07 -6.18 -1.03
N ALA A 67 -21.41 -7.07 -1.96
CA ALA A 67 -20.67 -7.26 -3.20
C ALA A 67 -20.69 -6.02 -4.09
N VAL A 68 -21.84 -5.34 -4.23
CA VAL A 68 -21.96 -4.06 -4.93
C VAL A 68 -21.06 -3.01 -4.26
N GLY A 69 -21.06 -2.95 -2.93
CA GLY A 69 -20.17 -2.08 -2.17
C GLY A 69 -18.68 -2.34 -2.47
N TYR A 70 -18.23 -3.59 -2.44
CA TYR A 70 -16.85 -3.94 -2.81
C TYR A 70 -16.53 -3.61 -4.28
N GLY A 71 -17.45 -3.87 -5.21
CA GLY A 71 -17.29 -3.51 -6.62
C GLY A 71 -17.13 -2.01 -6.82
N ALA A 72 -17.98 -1.21 -6.16
CA ALA A 72 -17.88 0.25 -6.17
C ALA A 72 -16.57 0.75 -5.53
N TYR A 73 -16.09 0.08 -4.47
CA TYR A 73 -14.81 0.41 -3.84
C TYR A 73 -13.62 0.15 -4.77
N ALA A 74 -13.61 -1.00 -5.46
CA ALA A 74 -12.58 -1.32 -6.44
C ALA A 74 -12.56 -0.31 -7.60
N ALA A 75 -13.73 0.10 -8.08
CA ALA A 75 -13.86 1.16 -9.08
C ALA A 75 -13.34 2.51 -8.55
N GLY A 76 -13.63 2.85 -7.29
CA GLY A 76 -13.10 4.04 -6.62
C GLY A 76 -11.58 4.03 -6.52
N LEU A 77 -10.97 2.88 -6.21
CA LEU A 77 -9.51 2.72 -6.22
C LEU A 77 -8.93 2.83 -7.63
N GLY A 78 -9.61 2.29 -8.64
CA GLY A 78 -9.26 2.50 -10.05
C GLY A 78 -9.30 3.98 -10.44
N PHE A 79 -10.29 4.72 -9.92
CA PHE A 79 -10.35 6.17 -10.10
C PHE A 79 -9.16 6.86 -9.41
N VAL A 80 -8.83 6.53 -8.17
CA VAL A 80 -7.62 7.03 -7.49
C VAL A 80 -6.35 6.72 -8.28
N ALA A 81 -6.20 5.49 -8.77
CA ALA A 81 -5.08 5.06 -9.60
C ALA A 81 -4.96 5.94 -10.86
N SER A 82 -6.08 6.28 -11.48
CA SER A 82 -6.11 7.18 -12.63
C SER A 82 -5.65 8.60 -12.27
N LEU A 83 -5.83 9.05 -11.02
CA LEU A 83 -5.38 10.37 -10.56
C LEU A 83 -3.90 10.39 -10.18
N LEU A 84 -3.24 9.24 -10.05
CA LEU A 84 -1.83 9.18 -9.72
C LEU A 84 -0.96 9.89 -10.79
N PRO A 85 0.12 10.56 -10.35
CA PRO A 85 1.19 10.97 -11.26
C PRO A 85 1.73 9.76 -12.02
N ARG A 86 2.24 9.96 -13.24
CA ARG A 86 2.87 8.90 -14.05
C ARG A 86 4.39 9.05 -13.96
N PRO A 87 5.08 8.26 -13.12
CA PRO A 87 6.53 8.37 -12.99
C PRO A 87 7.20 7.93 -14.30
N GLY A 88 8.22 8.66 -14.72
CA GLY A 88 9.09 8.27 -15.82
C GLY A 88 10.29 7.45 -15.33
N ARG A 89 11.16 7.07 -16.27
CA ARG A 89 12.36 6.26 -15.98
C ARG A 89 13.22 6.87 -14.88
N ARG A 90 13.49 8.17 -14.94
CA ARG A 90 14.30 8.89 -13.93
C ARG A 90 13.72 8.80 -12.52
N GLN A 91 12.40 8.83 -12.39
CA GLN A 91 11.72 8.71 -11.10
C GLN A 91 11.80 7.28 -10.56
N TYR A 92 11.70 6.26 -11.42
CA TYR A 92 11.95 4.87 -11.01
C TYR A 92 13.41 4.62 -10.65
N ASP A 93 14.38 5.20 -11.36
CA ASP A 93 15.79 5.07 -11.03
C ASP A 93 16.10 5.65 -9.64
N TRP A 94 15.44 6.77 -9.31
CA TRP A 94 15.58 7.48 -8.04
C TRP A 94 14.81 6.83 -6.87
N ALA A 95 13.49 6.66 -7.02
CA ALA A 95 12.62 6.15 -5.96
C ALA A 95 12.70 4.62 -5.83
N GLY A 96 12.99 3.93 -6.93
CA GLY A 96 13.22 2.50 -7.01
C GLY A 96 12.08 1.66 -6.42
N PRO A 97 12.40 0.68 -5.56
CA PRO A 97 11.42 -0.28 -5.05
C PRO A 97 10.31 0.37 -4.22
N ARG A 98 10.52 1.55 -3.62
CA ARG A 98 9.47 2.24 -2.83
C ARG A 98 8.25 2.58 -3.68
N LEU A 99 8.50 3.12 -4.88
CA LEU A 99 7.45 3.51 -5.80
C LEU A 99 6.72 2.28 -6.37
N LEU A 100 7.47 1.21 -6.63
CA LEU A 100 6.90 -0.08 -7.02
C LEU A 100 6.05 -0.70 -5.92
N GLN A 101 6.47 -0.60 -4.64
CA GLN A 101 5.67 -1.06 -3.51
C GLN A 101 4.34 -0.32 -3.41
N LEU A 102 4.32 1.01 -3.59
CA LEU A 102 3.06 1.77 -3.62
C LEU A 102 2.14 1.30 -4.76
N GLY A 103 2.69 1.12 -5.97
CA GLY A 103 1.93 0.69 -7.14
C GLY A 103 1.39 -0.74 -7.02
N LEU A 104 2.25 -1.70 -6.66
CA LEU A 104 1.86 -3.10 -6.47
C LEU A 104 0.93 -3.26 -5.27
N GLY A 105 1.13 -2.48 -4.21
CA GLY A 105 0.20 -2.44 -3.08
C GLY A 105 -1.20 -2.00 -3.48
N LEU A 106 -1.31 -0.97 -4.32
CA LEU A 106 -2.61 -0.58 -4.88
C LEU A 106 -3.21 -1.66 -5.77
N ILE A 107 -2.40 -2.34 -6.60
CA ILE A 107 -2.84 -3.45 -7.45
C ILE A 107 -3.39 -4.61 -6.61
N TRP A 108 -2.67 -5.03 -5.57
CA TRP A 108 -3.14 -6.05 -4.63
C TRP A 108 -4.43 -5.63 -3.95
N TRP A 109 -4.53 -4.37 -3.52
CA TRP A 109 -5.75 -3.87 -2.88
C TRP A 109 -6.95 -3.99 -3.82
N ILE A 110 -6.81 -3.52 -5.06
CA ILE A 110 -7.86 -3.62 -6.08
C ILE A 110 -8.20 -5.09 -6.35
N GLY A 111 -7.18 -5.92 -6.64
CA GLY A 111 -7.36 -7.33 -7.00
C GLY A 111 -8.07 -8.14 -5.91
N VAL A 112 -7.66 -7.98 -4.65
CA VAL A 112 -8.30 -8.69 -3.52
C VAL A 112 -9.70 -8.15 -3.24
N THR A 113 -9.95 -6.86 -3.44
CA THR A 113 -11.30 -6.28 -3.33
C THR A 113 -12.24 -6.88 -4.38
N VAL A 114 -11.78 -7.00 -5.63
CA VAL A 114 -12.53 -7.64 -6.72
C VAL A 114 -12.77 -9.11 -6.41
N ALA A 115 -11.75 -9.84 -5.96
CA ALA A 115 -11.89 -11.23 -5.55
C ALA A 115 -12.97 -11.36 -4.44
N ARG A 116 -12.94 -10.49 -3.44
CA ARG A 116 -13.94 -10.47 -2.36
C ARG A 116 -15.35 -10.20 -2.87
N ALA A 117 -15.53 -9.23 -3.77
CA ALA A 117 -16.83 -9.00 -4.41
C ALA A 117 -17.34 -10.26 -5.13
N THR A 118 -16.46 -10.96 -5.87
CA THR A 118 -16.83 -12.20 -6.57
C THR A 118 -17.15 -13.36 -5.63
N SER A 119 -16.42 -13.53 -4.52
CA SER A 119 -16.67 -14.59 -3.54
C SER A 119 -18.04 -14.43 -2.88
N VAL A 120 -18.40 -13.19 -2.52
CA VAL A 120 -19.72 -12.89 -1.93
C VAL A 120 -20.85 -13.21 -2.90
N VAL A 121 -20.71 -12.87 -4.19
CA VAL A 121 -21.70 -13.24 -5.22
C VAL A 121 -21.81 -14.76 -5.41
N ARG A 122 -20.69 -15.48 -5.28
CA ARG A 122 -20.66 -16.95 -5.43
C ARG A 122 -21.08 -17.72 -4.18
N GLY A 123 -21.40 -17.04 -3.08
CA GLY A 123 -21.73 -17.69 -1.81
C GLY A 123 -20.57 -18.48 -1.22
N VAL A 124 -19.33 -18.13 -1.56
CA VAL A 124 -18.14 -18.78 -1.00
C VAL A 124 -17.71 -17.98 0.23
N ASP A 125 -17.67 -18.64 1.40
CA ASP A 125 -17.17 -18.08 2.65
C ASP A 125 -15.67 -17.75 2.56
N ALA A 126 -15.37 -16.60 1.98
CA ALA A 126 -14.01 -16.07 1.81
C ALA A 126 -13.66 -14.99 2.85
N ASP A 127 -14.47 -14.87 3.91
CA ASP A 127 -14.52 -13.65 4.71
C ASP A 127 -13.21 -13.41 5.48
N THR A 128 -12.54 -14.48 5.93
CA THR A 128 -11.24 -14.44 6.62
C THR A 128 -10.04 -14.63 5.68
N SER A 129 -10.16 -15.50 4.67
CA SER A 129 -9.02 -15.91 3.82
C SER A 129 -8.48 -14.79 2.94
N LEU A 130 -9.32 -13.83 2.54
CA LEU A 130 -8.90 -12.71 1.69
C LEU A 130 -8.38 -11.49 2.48
N ILE A 131 -8.49 -11.48 3.81
CA ILE A 131 -7.96 -10.37 4.62
C ILE A 131 -6.44 -10.43 4.68
N GLU A 132 -5.87 -11.62 4.88
CA GLU A 132 -4.43 -11.82 4.96
C GLU A 132 -3.68 -11.33 3.70
N PRO A 133 -4.02 -11.75 2.46
CA PRO A 133 -3.36 -11.24 1.27
C PRO A 133 -3.58 -9.74 1.03
N LEU A 134 -4.73 -9.18 1.46
CA LEU A 134 -4.97 -7.73 1.41
C LEU A 134 -4.05 -6.97 2.36
N VAL A 135 -3.89 -7.47 3.59
CA VAL A 135 -3.04 -6.86 4.61
C VAL A 135 -1.57 -6.95 4.21
N ILE A 136 -1.11 -8.09 3.70
CA ILE A 136 0.29 -8.28 3.31
C ILE A 136 0.58 -7.54 1.99
N GLY A 137 -0.13 -7.92 0.92
CA GLY A 137 0.13 -7.44 -0.44
C GLY A 137 -0.28 -6.00 -0.67
N GLY A 138 -1.34 -5.54 0.00
CA GLY A 138 -1.85 -4.18 -0.07
C GLY A 138 -1.28 -3.27 1.00
N TYR A 139 -1.73 -3.46 2.25
CA TYR A 139 -1.43 -2.54 3.35
C TYR A 139 0.05 -2.50 3.73
N ALA A 140 0.64 -3.63 4.12
CA ALA A 140 2.03 -3.70 4.57
C ALA A 140 3.00 -3.27 3.47
N GLN A 141 2.71 -3.61 2.23
CA GLN A 141 3.48 -3.17 1.07
C GLN A 141 3.46 -1.65 0.88
N ILE A 142 2.28 -1.01 0.95
CA ILE A 142 2.19 0.46 0.89
C ILE A 142 2.90 1.09 2.09
N LEU A 143 2.72 0.52 3.29
CA LEU A 143 3.31 1.03 4.53
C LEU A 143 4.84 0.97 4.50
N ILE A 144 5.43 -0.17 4.13
CA ILE A 144 6.88 -0.35 4.07
C ILE A 144 7.48 0.56 3.00
N GLY A 145 6.85 0.66 1.82
CA GLY A 145 7.26 1.60 0.78
C GLY A 145 7.22 3.05 1.25
N SER A 146 6.25 3.38 2.12
CA SER A 146 6.09 4.70 2.74
C SER A 146 7.15 5.00 3.78
N LEU A 147 7.39 4.09 4.70
CA LEU A 147 8.39 4.24 5.77
C LEU A 147 9.81 4.33 5.21
N ALA A 148 10.08 3.61 4.13
CA ALA A 148 11.37 3.68 3.43
C ALA A 148 11.65 5.10 2.86
N TYR A 149 10.63 5.93 2.67
CA TYR A 149 10.82 7.36 2.37
C TYR A 149 10.93 8.21 3.63
N PHE A 150 10.08 7.97 4.64
CA PHE A 150 10.04 8.80 5.84
C PHE A 150 11.32 8.72 6.68
N GLY A 151 11.91 7.54 6.86
CA GLY A 151 13.11 7.38 7.69
C GLY A 151 14.23 8.36 7.31
N PRO A 152 14.65 8.41 6.03
CA PRO A 152 15.66 9.36 5.57
C PRO A 152 15.26 10.83 5.72
N VAL A 153 13.98 11.16 5.55
CA VAL A 153 13.46 12.54 5.66
C VAL A 153 13.48 13.03 7.10
N LEU A 154 13.12 12.17 8.06
CA LEU A 154 13.09 12.51 9.48
C LEU A 154 14.47 12.70 10.09
N ARG A 155 15.52 12.07 9.52
CA ARG A 155 16.88 12.12 10.05
C ARG A 155 17.52 13.52 10.00
N ALA A 156 17.02 14.44 9.16
CA ALA A 156 17.56 15.78 8.92
C ALA A 156 19.09 15.80 8.58
N GLY A 157 19.63 16.96 8.20
CA GLY A 157 21.09 17.11 7.98
C GLY A 157 21.56 17.18 6.52
N GLY A 158 20.75 17.77 5.64
CA GLY A 158 21.18 18.20 4.30
C GLY A 158 21.14 17.13 3.21
N HIS A 159 21.43 17.54 1.97
CA HIS A 159 21.19 16.71 0.77
C HIS A 159 22.03 15.43 0.74
N LYS A 160 23.27 15.44 1.23
CA LYS A 160 24.16 14.25 1.23
C LYS A 160 23.63 13.14 2.15
N ARG A 161 23.25 13.48 3.39
CA ARG A 161 22.70 12.52 4.36
C ARG A 161 21.35 11.97 3.90
N LEU A 162 20.52 12.82 3.29
CA LEU A 162 19.24 12.41 2.74
C LEU A 162 19.40 11.38 1.61
N SER A 163 20.29 11.64 0.64
CA SER A 163 20.58 10.70 -0.45
C SER A 163 21.16 9.38 0.07
N ALA A 164 22.07 9.42 1.04
CA ALA A 164 22.61 8.22 1.67
C ALA A 164 21.52 7.42 2.40
N GLY A 165 20.63 8.10 3.13
CA GLY A 165 19.48 7.46 3.78
C GLY A 165 18.56 6.77 2.78
N PHE A 166 18.26 7.40 1.64
CA PHE A 166 17.46 6.76 0.59
C PHE A 166 18.13 5.55 -0.06
N ALA A 167 19.46 5.51 -0.11
CA ALA A 167 20.21 4.34 -0.55
C ALA A 167 20.09 3.19 0.47
N VAL A 168 20.18 3.51 1.78
CA VAL A 168 20.02 2.52 2.86
C VAL A 168 18.61 1.91 2.86
N THR A 169 17.57 2.72 2.68
CA THR A 169 16.17 2.22 2.67
C THR A 169 15.72 1.64 1.33
N ARG A 170 16.59 1.60 0.31
CA ARG A 170 16.29 1.00 -0.99
C ARG A 170 16.31 -0.52 -0.91
N SER A 171 15.14 -1.14 -0.71
CA SER A 171 15.02 -2.59 -0.52
C SER A 171 14.20 -3.28 -1.61
N TRP A 172 14.87 -4.11 -2.42
CA TRP A 172 14.20 -5.05 -3.34
C TRP A 172 13.76 -6.33 -2.62
N ALA A 173 14.46 -6.72 -1.54
CA ALA A 173 14.14 -7.90 -0.76
C ALA A 173 12.75 -7.79 -0.11
N SER A 174 12.44 -6.65 0.52
CA SER A 174 11.11 -6.38 1.08
C SER A 174 10.02 -6.37 0.01
N LEU A 175 10.29 -5.77 -1.16
CA LEU A 175 9.34 -5.77 -2.28
C LEU A 175 9.03 -7.20 -2.74
N VAL A 176 10.05 -8.00 -3.02
CA VAL A 176 9.86 -9.38 -3.50
C VAL A 176 9.21 -10.24 -2.40
N GLY A 177 9.71 -10.16 -1.17
CA GLY A 177 9.22 -10.96 -0.07
C GLY A 177 7.76 -10.67 0.29
N LEU A 178 7.30 -9.42 0.24
CA LEU A 178 5.88 -9.09 0.47
C LEU A 178 4.97 -9.64 -0.63
N ASN A 179 5.41 -9.65 -1.89
CA ASN A 179 4.64 -10.27 -2.97
C ASN A 179 4.62 -11.80 -2.85
N ILE A 180 5.75 -12.43 -2.47
CA ILE A 180 5.79 -13.88 -2.19
C ILE A 180 4.88 -14.22 -1.03
N ALA A 181 4.91 -13.45 0.05
CA ALA A 181 4.03 -13.63 1.20
C ALA A 181 2.55 -13.45 0.83
N ALA A 182 2.22 -12.43 0.03
CA ALA A 182 0.85 -12.21 -0.44
C ALA A 182 0.36 -13.38 -1.31
N VAL A 183 1.18 -13.90 -2.23
CA VAL A 183 0.87 -15.11 -3.01
C VAL A 183 0.72 -16.33 -2.09
N GLY A 184 1.62 -16.49 -1.12
CA GLY A 184 1.55 -17.54 -0.10
C GLY A 184 0.23 -17.52 0.66
N ALA A 185 -0.26 -16.34 1.05
CA ALA A 185 -1.54 -16.17 1.71
C ALA A 185 -2.72 -16.54 0.78
N VAL A 186 -2.66 -16.18 -0.51
CA VAL A 186 -3.69 -16.58 -1.49
C VAL A 186 -3.78 -18.09 -1.65
N ILE A 187 -2.66 -18.81 -1.65
CA ILE A 187 -2.63 -20.27 -1.81
C ILE A 187 -2.73 -21.04 -0.48
N GLY A 188 -2.87 -20.34 0.65
CA GLY A 188 -2.96 -20.94 1.99
C GLY A 188 -1.66 -21.57 2.51
N SER A 189 -0.49 -21.15 2.01
CA SER A 189 0.80 -21.69 2.44
C SER A 189 1.39 -20.87 3.59
N GLY A 190 0.99 -21.20 4.82
CA GLY A 190 1.52 -20.58 6.04
C GLY A 190 3.06 -20.58 6.15
N PRO A 191 3.76 -21.69 5.84
CA PRO A 191 5.23 -21.70 5.86
C PRO A 191 5.86 -20.71 4.87
N LEU A 192 5.28 -20.55 3.68
CA LEU A 192 5.78 -19.61 2.68
C LEU A 192 5.58 -18.16 3.15
N VAL A 193 4.41 -17.86 3.70
CA VAL A 193 4.11 -16.55 4.32
C VAL A 193 5.12 -16.25 5.42
N ALA A 194 5.29 -17.18 6.37
CA ALA A 194 6.19 -17.00 7.51
C ALA A 194 7.64 -16.78 7.08
N ALA A 195 8.16 -17.61 6.18
CA ALA A 195 9.54 -17.48 5.68
C ALA A 195 9.76 -16.15 4.96
N ALA A 196 8.83 -15.75 4.08
CA ALA A 196 8.94 -14.50 3.34
C ALA A 196 8.84 -13.26 4.26
N LEU A 197 7.93 -13.28 5.26
CA LEU A 197 7.81 -12.21 6.25
C LEU A 197 9.02 -12.14 7.19
N LEU A 198 9.63 -13.28 7.56
CA LEU A 198 10.87 -13.31 8.34
C LEU A 198 11.98 -12.59 7.58
N VAL A 199 12.19 -12.91 6.30
CA VAL A 199 13.20 -12.25 5.45
C VAL A 199 12.91 -10.75 5.34
N CYS A 200 11.65 -10.36 5.09
CA CYS A 200 11.27 -8.95 5.02
C CYS A 200 11.57 -8.21 6.33
N THR A 201 11.22 -8.81 7.46
CA THR A 201 11.40 -8.22 8.78
C THR A 201 12.89 -8.03 9.09
N LEU A 202 13.71 -9.05 8.82
CA LEU A 202 15.17 -8.96 8.99
C LEU A 202 15.77 -7.85 8.11
N ASP A 203 15.36 -7.76 6.83
CA ASP A 203 15.83 -6.70 5.93
C ASP A 203 15.44 -5.30 6.44
N VAL A 204 14.19 -5.11 6.89
CA VAL A 204 13.71 -3.84 7.46
C VAL A 204 14.47 -3.48 8.74
N VAL A 205 14.66 -4.44 9.65
CA VAL A 205 15.39 -4.23 10.91
C VAL A 205 16.84 -3.83 10.65
N VAL A 206 17.55 -4.57 9.79
CA VAL A 206 18.95 -4.28 9.45
C VAL A 206 19.10 -2.88 8.84
N ARG A 207 18.20 -2.51 7.91
CA ARG A 207 18.25 -1.19 7.27
C ARG A 207 17.90 -0.06 8.23
N THR A 208 16.91 -0.28 9.09
CA THR A 208 16.54 0.69 10.13
C THR A 208 17.71 0.90 11.09
N GLY A 209 18.37 -0.18 11.54
CA GLY A 209 19.58 -0.09 12.36
C GLY A 209 20.69 0.71 11.69
N ARG A 210 21.00 0.41 10.41
CA ARG A 210 21.99 1.17 9.62
C ARG A 210 21.62 2.65 9.46
N LEU A 211 20.33 2.96 9.38
CA LEU A 211 19.85 4.33 9.27
C LEU A 211 20.02 5.12 10.58
N LEU A 212 20.16 4.46 11.74
CA LEU A 212 20.33 5.13 13.03
C LEU A 212 21.80 5.39 13.39
N ILE A 213 22.76 4.66 12.81
CA ILE A 213 24.19 4.82 13.10
C ILE A 213 24.68 6.22 12.68
N PRO A 214 25.15 7.10 13.60
CA PRO A 214 25.68 8.42 13.29
C PRO A 214 26.90 8.35 12.37
N ALA A 215 26.97 9.26 11.40
CA ALA A 215 28.17 9.43 10.57
C ALA A 215 29.25 10.19 11.36
N SER A 216 29.89 9.51 12.31
CA SER A 216 31.04 10.04 13.05
C SER A 216 31.93 8.89 13.54
N ALA A 217 32.79 8.38 12.66
CA ALA A 217 34.00 7.61 12.98
C ALA A 217 34.89 7.37 11.73
N SER A 218 35.06 8.35 10.84
CA SER A 218 35.97 8.19 9.68
C SER A 218 36.67 9.47 9.25
N SER A 219 37.03 10.33 10.21
CA SER A 219 37.90 11.49 9.97
C SER A 219 38.81 11.74 11.17
N SER A 220 39.68 10.78 11.44
CA SER A 220 40.86 10.96 12.30
C SER A 220 41.83 9.81 12.04
N THR A 221 42.50 9.85 10.89
CA THR A 221 43.87 9.34 10.64
C THR A 221 44.31 9.87 9.29
#